data_AF-A0A365TXX6-F1
#
_entry.id   AF-A0A365TXX6-F1
#
_cell.length_a   1.000
_cell.length_b   1.000
_cell.length_c   1.000
_cell.angle_alpha   90.00
_cell.angle_beta   90.00
_cell.angle_gamma   90.00
#
_symmetry.space_group_name_H-M   'P 1'
#
loop_
_entity.id
_entity.type
_entity.pdbx_description
1 polymer ?
#
loop_
_entity_poly.entity_id
_entity_poly.type
_entity_poly.pdbx_seq_one_letter_code
_entity_poly.pdbx_strand_id
1 'polypeptide(L)'
;MTLAIFAAACAAFLAALRTSGVISVARAEISGLRRAIGITRCAEMDEAQKEAALQRAALLSLRGFVRLISRAVFVAAATALPVLAGDLAGLSDASAVAAFSVRPEVIAVTLALPVAAMVAWRRLNWSGGQAG
;
A
#
# COMPACT_ATOMS: atom_id res chain seq x y z
N MET A 1 2.93 -22.39 16.09
CA MET A 1 4.02 -21.71 15.33
C MET A 1 3.49 -20.90 14.16
N THR A 2 2.46 -21.38 13.43
CA THR A 2 1.77 -20.67 12.35
C THR A 2 1.33 -19.24 12.69
N LEU A 3 0.77 -19.01 13.89
CA LEU A 3 0.38 -17.67 14.35
C LEU A 3 1.58 -16.70 14.43
N ALA A 4 2.74 -17.17 14.92
CA ALA A 4 3.93 -16.33 15.07
C ALA A 4 4.52 -15.96 13.70
N ILE A 5 4.56 -16.92 12.77
CA ILE A 5 5.00 -16.69 11.38
C ILE A 5 4.03 -15.76 10.66
N PHE A 6 2.73 -15.93 10.84
CA PHE A 6 1.71 -15.03 10.31
C PHE A 6 1.87 -13.60 10.86
N ALA A 7 2.05 -13.45 12.18
CA ALA A 7 2.31 -12.15 12.78
C ALA A 7 3.60 -11.50 12.26
N ALA A 8 4.67 -12.29 12.06
CA ALA A 8 5.90 -11.81 11.44
C ALA A 8 5.69 -11.38 9.98
N ALA A 9 4.90 -12.11 9.20
CA ALA A 9 4.52 -11.74 7.84
C ALA A 9 3.70 -10.44 7.82
N CYS A 10 2.73 -10.27 8.73
CA CYS A 10 1.99 -9.02 8.89
C CYS A 10 2.91 -7.84 9.26
N ALA A 11 3.86 -8.05 10.17
CA ALA A 11 4.82 -7.02 10.54
C ALA A 11 5.72 -6.63 9.35
N ALA A 12 6.22 -7.62 8.61
CA ALA A 12 7.01 -7.40 7.40
C ALA A 12 6.21 -6.67 6.31
N PHE A 13 4.93 -7.03 6.12
CA PHE A 13 4.01 -6.34 5.22
C PHE A 13 3.86 -4.86 5.60
N LEU A 14 3.58 -4.56 6.87
CA LEU A 14 3.39 -3.19 7.34
C LEU A 14 4.68 -2.37 7.22
N ALA A 15 5.83 -2.97 7.55
CA ALA A 15 7.14 -2.34 7.39
C ALA A 15 7.44 -2.04 5.91
N ALA A 16 7.25 -3.02 5.03
CA ALA A 16 7.46 -2.87 3.59
C ALA A 16 6.49 -1.86 2.96
N LEU A 17 5.22 -1.84 3.39
CA LEU A 17 4.23 -0.87 2.92
C LEU A 17 4.62 0.56 3.34
N ARG A 18 5.14 0.72 4.56
CA ARG A 18 5.61 2.01 5.07
C ARG A 18 6.86 2.49 4.32
N THR A 19 7.85 1.63 4.13
CA THR A 19 9.13 2.01 3.49
C THR A 19 9.02 2.15 1.97
N SER A 20 8.18 1.33 1.33
CA SER A 20 7.97 1.38 -0.12
C SER A 20 7.31 2.68 -0.58
N GLY A 21 6.62 3.42 0.29
CA GLY A 21 5.96 4.68 -0.07
C GLY A 21 4.87 4.51 -1.14
N VAL A 22 4.25 3.34 -1.26
CA VAL A 22 3.17 3.07 -2.24
C VAL A 22 2.06 4.12 -2.15
N ILE A 23 1.71 4.53 -0.93
CA ILE A 23 0.66 5.53 -0.67
C ILE A 23 1.02 6.90 -1.26
N SER A 24 2.28 7.33 -1.16
CA SER A 24 2.69 8.64 -1.69
C SER A 24 2.68 8.66 -3.21
N VAL A 25 3.11 7.57 -3.86
CA VAL A 25 3.02 7.43 -5.32
C VAL A 25 1.56 7.37 -5.78
N ALA A 26 0.71 6.58 -5.12
CA ALA A 26 -0.71 6.51 -5.46
C ALA A 26 -1.40 7.89 -5.37
N ARG A 27 -1.08 8.69 -4.34
CA ARG A 27 -1.57 10.07 -4.20
C ARG A 27 -1.05 10.98 -5.32
N ALA A 28 0.23 10.86 -5.67
CA ALA A 28 0.82 11.63 -6.75
C ALA A 28 0.13 11.32 -8.08
N GLU A 29 -0.15 10.05 -8.39
CA GLU A 29 -0.85 9.63 -9.60
C GLU A 29 -2.29 10.16 -9.65
N ILE A 30 -3.05 10.06 -8.54
CA ILE A 30 -4.41 10.62 -8.46
C ILE A 30 -4.39 12.14 -8.71
N SER A 31 -3.39 12.84 -8.18
CA SER A 31 -3.24 14.28 -8.44
C SER A 31 -2.89 14.59 -9.90
N GLY A 32 -2.07 13.73 -10.54
CA GLY A 32 -1.73 13.81 -11.96
C GLY A 32 -2.96 13.61 -12.85
N LEU A 33 -3.78 12.61 -12.55
CA LEU A 33 -5.05 12.34 -13.23
C LEU A 33 -6.01 13.54 -13.15
N ARG A 34 -6.15 14.16 -11.97
CA ARG A 34 -6.98 15.36 -11.81
C ARG A 34 -6.49 16.52 -12.67
N ARG A 35 -5.17 16.70 -12.78
CA ARG A 35 -4.57 17.72 -13.66
C ARG A 35 -4.83 17.42 -15.13
N ALA A 36 -4.70 16.16 -15.55
CA ALA A 36 -4.99 15.74 -16.92
C ALA A 36 -6.44 16.00 -17.32
N ILE A 37 -7.40 15.71 -16.42
CA ILE A 37 -8.81 16.05 -16.61
C ILE A 37 -8.99 17.58 -16.72
N GLY A 38 -8.29 18.36 -15.90
CA GLY A 38 -8.32 19.83 -15.99
C GLY A 38 -7.89 20.38 -17.35
N ILE A 39 -6.85 19.78 -17.96
CA ILE A 39 -6.34 20.16 -19.29
C ILE A 39 -7.39 19.95 -20.38
N THR A 40 -8.14 18.84 -20.33
CA THR A 40 -9.21 18.57 -21.32
C THR A 40 -10.35 19.58 -21.26
N ARG A 41 -10.56 20.22 -20.10
CA ARG A 41 -11.60 21.23 -19.89
C ARG A 41 -11.12 22.65 -20.09
N CYS A 42 -9.84 22.87 -20.41
CA CYS A 42 -9.29 24.20 -20.59
C CYS A 42 -9.72 24.78 -21.94
N ALA A 43 -10.51 25.85 -21.92
CA ALA A 43 -10.99 26.50 -23.13
C ALA A 43 -9.89 27.30 -23.86
N GLU A 44 -8.86 27.73 -23.13
CA GLU A 44 -7.77 28.57 -23.64
C GLU A 44 -6.68 27.79 -24.39
N MET A 45 -6.67 26.45 -24.32
CA MET A 45 -5.67 25.62 -25.01
C MET A 45 -6.18 25.15 -26.37
N ASP A 46 -5.33 25.31 -27.37
CA ASP A 46 -5.51 24.77 -28.72
C ASP A 46 -5.47 23.23 -28.73
N GLU A 47 -6.09 22.59 -29.73
CA GLU A 47 -6.22 21.12 -29.81
C GLU A 47 -4.85 20.43 -29.86
N ALA A 48 -3.90 20.96 -30.63
CA ALA A 48 -2.55 20.41 -30.70
C ALA A 48 -1.81 20.48 -29.34
N GLN A 49 -2.06 21.54 -28.56
CA GLN A 49 -1.48 21.69 -27.23
C GLN A 49 -2.12 20.73 -26.23
N LYS A 50 -3.45 20.51 -26.33
CA LYS A 50 -4.18 19.52 -25.52
C LYS A 50 -3.68 18.12 -25.80
N GLU A 51 -3.49 17.75 -27.06
CA GLU A 51 -3.01 16.43 -27.43
C GLU A 51 -1.61 16.16 -26.88
N ALA A 52 -0.67 17.09 -27.07
CA ALA A 52 0.69 16.97 -26.53
C ALA A 52 0.70 16.87 -24.99
N ALA A 53 -0.16 17.63 -24.32
CA ALA A 53 -0.30 17.58 -22.87
C ALA A 53 -0.92 16.27 -22.37
N LEU A 54 -1.92 15.74 -23.09
CA LEU A 54 -2.53 14.43 -22.81
C LEU A 54 -1.54 13.28 -23.01
N GLN A 55 -0.76 13.30 -24.10
CA GLN A 55 0.27 12.28 -24.34
C GLN A 55 1.34 12.29 -23.23
N ARG A 56 1.79 13.47 -22.79
CA ARG A 56 2.71 13.60 -21.65
C ARG A 56 2.08 13.07 -20.36
N ALA A 57 0.82 13.38 -20.10
CA ALA A 57 0.11 12.86 -18.94
C ALA A 57 -0.03 11.33 -18.97
N ALA A 58 -0.31 10.74 -20.14
CA ALA A 58 -0.38 9.29 -20.32
C ALA A 58 0.98 8.61 -20.06
N LEU A 59 2.08 9.17 -20.57
CA LEU A 59 3.43 8.65 -20.30
C LEU A 59 3.81 8.74 -18.82
N LEU A 60 3.46 9.84 -18.15
CA LEU A 60 3.68 9.99 -16.71
C LEU A 60 2.85 8.96 -15.93
N SER A 61 1.58 8.77 -16.31
CA SER A 61 0.71 7.77 -15.70
C SER A 61 1.25 6.35 -15.89
N LEU A 62 1.79 6.02 -17.06
CA LEU A 62 2.42 4.72 -17.31
C LEU A 62 3.64 4.50 -16.40
N ARG A 63 4.50 5.52 -16.25
CA ARG A 63 5.64 5.46 -15.31
C ARG A 63 5.18 5.30 -13.87
N GLY A 64 4.13 6.01 -13.48
CA GLY A 64 3.48 5.89 -12.18
C GLY A 64 2.95 4.49 -11.91
N PHE A 65 2.27 3.91 -12.88
CA PHE A 65 1.75 2.55 -12.84
C PHE A 65 2.86 1.51 -12.68
N VAL A 66 3.93 1.62 -13.48
CA VAL A 66 5.10 0.72 -13.35
C VAL A 66 5.74 0.83 -11.96
N ARG A 67 5.85 2.05 -11.40
CA ARG A 67 6.35 2.26 -10.04
C ARG A 67 5.43 1.68 -8.97
N LEU A 68 4.11 1.74 -9.16
CA LEU A 68 3.15 1.10 -8.27
C LEU A 68 3.28 -0.42 -8.31
N ILE A 69 3.38 -1.01 -9.51
CA ILE A 69 3.59 -2.45 -9.67
C ILE A 69 4.88 -2.89 -8.99
N SER A 70 6.01 -2.23 -9.27
CA SER A 70 7.30 -2.66 -8.72
C SER A 70 7.32 -2.59 -7.19
N ARG A 71 6.68 -1.58 -6.60
CA ARG A 71 6.52 -1.47 -5.15
C ARG A 71 5.55 -2.50 -4.58
N ALA A 72 4.46 -2.82 -5.29
CA ALA A 72 3.54 -3.88 -4.88
C ALA A 72 4.24 -5.24 -4.88
N VAL A 73 5.04 -5.54 -5.91
CA VAL A 73 5.88 -6.75 -5.97
C VAL A 73 6.88 -6.78 -4.82
N PHE A 74 7.55 -5.66 -4.53
CA PHE A 74 8.46 -5.57 -3.38
C PHE A 74 7.76 -5.87 -2.04
N VAL A 75 6.59 -5.29 -1.80
CA VAL A 75 5.80 -5.54 -0.58
C VAL A 75 5.37 -7.00 -0.50
N ALA A 76 4.91 -7.58 -1.61
CA ALA A 76 4.54 -9.00 -1.67
C ALA A 76 5.74 -9.90 -1.36
N ALA A 77 6.89 -9.65 -1.98
CA ALA A 77 8.11 -10.41 -1.74
C ALA A 77 8.57 -10.29 -0.27
N ALA A 78 8.59 -9.08 0.30
CA ALA A 78 8.95 -8.87 1.69
C ALA A 78 8.00 -9.57 2.67
N THR A 79 6.71 -9.67 2.32
CA THR A 79 5.70 -10.37 3.13
C THR A 79 5.84 -11.88 3.04
N ALA A 80 6.28 -12.41 1.89
CA ALA A 80 6.52 -13.83 1.70
C ALA A 80 7.76 -14.34 2.46
N LEU A 81 8.77 -13.48 2.67
CA LEU A 81 10.04 -13.87 3.29
C LEU A 81 9.88 -14.56 4.67
N PRO A 82 9.10 -14.04 5.64
CA PRO A 82 8.91 -14.74 6.92
C PRO A 82 8.22 -16.10 6.79
N VAL A 83 7.31 -16.25 5.82
CA VAL A 83 6.60 -17.50 5.56
C VAL A 83 7.55 -18.54 4.99
N LEU A 84 8.32 -18.15 3.96
CA LEU A 84 9.33 -19.02 3.34
C LEU A 84 10.45 -19.40 4.33
N ALA A 85 10.90 -18.44 5.15
CA ALA A 85 11.90 -18.71 6.19
C ALA A 85 11.37 -19.68 7.25
N GLY A 86 10.10 -19.53 7.64
CA GLY A 86 9.44 -20.45 8.59
C GLY A 86 9.29 -21.86 8.02
N ASP A 87 9.00 -21.98 6.74
CA ASP A 87 8.89 -23.26 6.02
C ASP A 87 10.25 -23.96 5.87
N LEU A 88 11.28 -23.23 5.42
CA LEU A 88 12.66 -23.74 5.30
C LEU A 88 13.25 -24.15 6.65
N ALA A 89 12.88 -23.46 7.73
CA ALA A 89 13.31 -23.82 9.09
C ALA A 89 12.50 -24.99 9.70
N GLY A 90 11.52 -25.53 8.98
CA GLY A 90 10.64 -26.61 9.47
C GLY A 90 9.70 -26.19 10.60
N LEU A 91 9.46 -24.88 10.77
CA LEU A 91 8.66 -24.32 11.86
C LEU A 91 7.15 -24.29 11.54
N SER A 92 6.79 -24.17 10.26
CA SER A 92 5.41 -24.27 9.78
C SER A 92 5.39 -24.45 8.27
N ASP A 93 4.50 -25.29 7.78
CA ASP A 93 4.23 -25.40 6.34
C ASP A 93 3.62 -24.09 5.82
N ALA A 94 4.12 -23.60 4.68
CA ALA A 94 3.57 -22.45 3.97
C ALA A 94 2.07 -22.63 3.64
N SER A 95 1.64 -23.86 3.34
CA SER A 95 0.24 -24.18 3.06
C SER A 95 -0.67 -23.93 4.28
N ALA A 96 -0.18 -24.24 5.48
CA ALA A 96 -0.89 -24.02 6.73
C ALA A 96 -1.00 -22.53 7.07
N VAL A 97 0.04 -21.73 6.78
CA VAL A 97 -0.01 -20.26 6.95
C VAL A 97 -0.99 -19.63 5.95
N ALA A 98 -1.03 -20.12 4.71
CA ALA A 98 -1.98 -19.66 3.70
C ALA A 98 -3.43 -20.03 4.06
N ALA A 99 -3.68 -21.25 4.52
CA ALA A 99 -5.00 -21.66 4.99
C ALA A 99 -5.44 -20.85 6.22
N PHE A 100 -4.50 -20.49 7.11
CA PHE A 100 -4.78 -19.64 8.25
C PHE A 100 -5.12 -18.20 7.85
N SER A 101 -4.43 -17.64 6.85
CA SER A 101 -4.60 -16.24 6.44
C SER A 101 -5.93 -15.95 5.74
N VAL A 102 -6.55 -16.96 5.12
CA VAL A 102 -7.85 -16.82 4.42
C VAL A 102 -9.06 -17.01 5.33
N ARG A 103 -8.86 -17.35 6.61
CA ARG A 103 -9.96 -17.50 7.57
C ARG A 103 -10.67 -16.15 7.77
N PRO A 104 -12.00 -16.07 7.66
CA PRO A 104 -12.74 -14.81 7.76
C PRO A 104 -12.44 -14.01 9.03
N GLU A 105 -12.32 -14.70 10.17
CA GLU A 105 -11.98 -14.11 11.47
C GLU A 105 -10.56 -13.55 11.49
N VAL A 106 -9.60 -14.21 10.84
CA VAL A 106 -8.22 -13.74 10.74
C VAL A 106 -8.15 -12.51 9.84
N ILE A 107 -8.86 -12.51 8.71
CA ILE A 107 -8.97 -11.35 7.82
C ILE A 107 -9.58 -10.17 8.58
N ALA A 108 -10.69 -10.37 9.28
CA ALA A 108 -11.37 -9.32 10.03
C ALA A 108 -10.45 -8.70 11.10
N VAL A 109 -9.75 -9.52 11.87
CA VAL A 109 -8.80 -9.04 12.89
C VAL A 109 -7.63 -8.30 12.25
N THR A 110 -7.03 -8.85 11.19
CA THR A 110 -5.86 -8.27 10.53
C THR A 110 -6.18 -6.92 9.88
N LEU A 111 -7.42 -6.72 9.40
CA LEU A 111 -7.90 -5.44 8.89
C LEU A 111 -8.29 -4.45 10.00
N ALA A 112 -8.90 -4.94 11.09
CA ALA A 112 -9.35 -4.09 12.20
C ALA A 112 -8.17 -3.56 13.03
N LEU A 113 -7.10 -4.35 13.21
CA LEU A 113 -5.98 -4.02 14.09
C LEU A 113 -5.26 -2.71 13.71
N PRO A 114 -4.88 -2.47 12.44
CA PRO A 114 -4.22 -1.22 12.04
C PRO A 114 -5.15 -0.01 12.19
N VAL A 115 -6.45 -0.18 11.93
CA VAL A 115 -7.46 0.89 12.09
C VAL A 115 -7.63 1.24 13.56
N ALA A 116 -7.81 0.23 14.42
CA ALA A 116 -7.92 0.41 15.87
C ALA A 116 -6.65 1.07 16.45
N ALA A 117 -5.47 0.61 16.04
CA ALA A 117 -4.19 1.21 16.45
C ALA A 117 -4.08 2.68 16.01
N MET A 118 -4.50 3.01 14.78
CA MET A 118 -4.51 4.39 14.30
C MET A 118 -5.47 5.28 15.10
N VAL A 119 -6.67 4.79 15.42
CA VAL A 119 -7.65 5.53 16.22
C VAL A 119 -7.15 5.75 17.65
N ALA A 120 -6.59 4.71 18.28
CA ALA A 120 -6.02 4.79 19.62
C ALA A 120 -4.86 5.80 19.68
N TRP A 121 -3.94 5.75 18.71
CA TRP A 121 -2.82 6.68 18.60
C TRP A 121 -3.29 8.13 18.47
N ARG A 122 -4.31 8.38 17.63
CA ARG A 122 -4.89 9.72 17.48
C ARG A 122 -5.52 10.24 18.77
N ARG A 123 -6.23 9.39 19.52
CA ARG A 123 -6.85 9.77 20.79
C ARG A 123 -5.79 10.13 21.84
N LEU A 124 -4.73 9.34 21.97
CA LEU A 124 -3.64 9.60 22.91
C LEU A 124 -2.89 10.90 22.60
N ASN A 125 -2.63 11.18 21.32
CA ASN A 125 -1.97 12.43 20.92
C ASN A 125 -2.89 13.65 21.04
N TRP A 126 -4.22 13.47 20.96
CA TRP A 126 -5.16 14.57 21.22
C TRP A 126 -5.19 14.96 22.69
N SER A 127 -5.14 13.99 23.61
CA SER A 127 -5.08 14.27 25.06
C SER A 127 -3.79 14.96 25.52
N GLY A 128 -2.70 14.87 24.76
CA GLY A 128 -1.45 15.58 25.06
C GLY A 128 -1.39 17.03 24.59
N GLY A 129 -2.34 17.49 23.77
CA GLY A 129 -2.35 18.83 23.17
C GLY A 129 -3.18 19.89 23.92
N GLN A 130 -3.78 19.55 25.07
CA GLN A 130 -4.57 20.48 25.90
C GLN A 130 -3.85 20.89 27.20
N ALA A 131 -2.56 20.60 27.34
CA ALA A 131 -1.78 20.91 28.56
C ALA A 131 -0.67 21.96 28.33
N GLY A 132 -0.78 22.80 27.30
CA GLY A 132 0.19 23.86 26.99
C GLY A 132 -0.49 25.18 26.69
#